data_AF-A0A2A9LRF4-F1
#
_entry.id   AF-A0A2A9LRF4-F1
#
_cell.length_a   1.000
_cell.length_b   1.000
_cell.length_c   1.000
_cell.angle_alpha   90.00
_cell.angle_beta   90.00
_cell.angle_gamma   90.00
#
_symmetry.space_group_name_H-M   'P 1'
#
loop_
_entity.id
_entity.type
_entity.pdbx_description
1 polymer ?
#
loop_
_entity_poly.entity_id
_entity_poly.type
_entity_poly.pdbx_seq_one_letter_code
_entity_poly.pdbx_strand_id
1 'polypeptide(L)' 'MAAQLIPIATWAERVFGEHAPHRNTLLNWIHAGRIHPSPRKIGRGYFCQPEAEYVEPGRERVRRLVNGR' A
#
# COMPACT_ATOMS: atom_id res chain seq x y z
N MET A 1 -5.50 -18.95 -3.53
CA MET A 1 -4.04 -18.83 -3.34
C MET A 1 -3.79 -18.27 -1.95
N ALA A 2 -2.93 -18.91 -1.15
CA ALA A 2 -2.62 -18.43 0.20
C ALA A 2 -2.03 -17.01 0.10
N ALA A 3 -2.69 -16.02 0.71
CA ALA A 3 -2.22 -14.65 0.70
C ALA A 3 -0.92 -14.56 1.51
N GLN A 4 0.22 -14.68 0.83
CA GLN A 4 1.51 -14.46 1.45
C GLN A 4 1.65 -12.96 1.69
N LEU A 5 1.72 -12.56 2.96
CA LEU A 5 1.93 -11.17 3.34
C LEU A 5 3.43 -10.93 3.49
N ILE A 6 3.94 -9.90 2.83
CA ILE A 6 5.34 -9.46 2.94
C ILE A 6 5.42 -8.16 3.76
N PRO A 7 6.55 -7.92 4.47
CA PRO A 7 6.76 -6.65 5.14
C PRO A 7 6.67 -5.47 4.17
N ILE A 8 6.11 -4.35 4.61
CA ILE A 8 5.93 -3.17 3.75
C ILE A 8 7.24 -2.62 3.20
N ALA A 9 8.34 -2.74 3.95
CA ALA A 9 9.67 -2.32 3.49
C ALA A 9 10.13 -3.17 2.29
N THR A 10 9.99 -4.49 2.39
CA THR A 10 10.32 -5.42 1.31
C THR A 10 9.44 -5.20 0.08
N TRP A 11 8.15 -4.88 0.28
CA TRP A 11 7.29 -4.47 -0.84
C TRP A 11 7.79 -3.19 -1.51
N ALA A 12 8.17 -2.19 -0.72
CA ALA A 12 8.67 -0.91 -1.25
C ALA A 12 9.96 -1.09 -2.06
N GLU A 13 10.89 -1.92 -1.57
CA GLU A 13 12.11 -2.30 -2.29
C GLU A 13 11.80 -3.02 -3.61
N ARG A 14 10.78 -3.91 -3.63
CA ARG A 14 10.38 -4.61 -4.86
C ARG A 14 9.75 -3.68 -5.90
N VAL A 15 8.96 -2.70 -5.46
CA VAL A 15 8.23 -1.79 -6.35
C VAL A 15 9.09 -0.64 -6.83
N PHE A 16 9.90 -0.04 -5.95
CA PHE A 16 10.66 1.18 -6.22
C PHE A 16 12.18 0.95 -6.34
N GLY A 17 12.67 -0.26 -6.05
CA GLY A 17 14.09 -0.60 -6.15
C GLY A 17 14.97 0.26 -5.26
N GLU A 18 16.04 0.80 -5.83
CA GLU A 18 16.99 1.70 -5.15
C GLU A 18 16.35 3.01 -4.67
N HIS A 19 15.20 3.38 -5.21
CA HIS A 19 14.45 4.58 -4.82
C HIS A 19 13.34 4.27 -3.81
N ALA A 20 13.47 3.18 -3.06
CA ALA A 20 12.53 2.82 -2.01
C ALA A 20 12.35 3.97 -1.00
N PRO A 21 11.11 4.42 -0.78
CA PRO A 21 10.84 5.51 0.15
C PRO A 21 11.14 5.10 1.60
N HIS A 22 11.56 6.07 2.41
CA HIS A 22 11.87 5.84 3.82
C HIS A 22 10.64 5.33 4.61
N ARG A 23 10.89 4.62 5.71
CA ARG A 23 9.85 4.01 6.57
C ARG A 23 8.74 4.97 6.96
N ASN A 24 9.05 6.22 7.29
CA ASN A 24 8.04 7.22 7.68
C ASN A 24 7.09 7.56 6.53
N THR A 25 7.60 7.61 5.30
CA THR A 25 6.80 7.81 4.09
C THR A 25 5.85 6.64 3.87
N LEU A 26 6.33 5.41 4.04
CA LEU A 26 5.49 4.21 3.96
C LEU A 26 4.38 4.22 5.01
N LEU A 27 4.67 4.62 6.24
CA LEU A 27 3.64 4.77 7.29
C LEU A 27 2.60 5.82 6.91
N ASN A 28 3.05 6.97 6.37
CA ASN A 28 2.14 8.01 5.89
C ASN A 28 1.25 7.49 4.76
N TRP A 29 1.78 6.67 3.85
CA TRP A 29 1.01 6.05 2.77
C TRP A 29 -0.03 5.07 3.29
N ILE A 30 0.33 4.23 4.26
CA ILE A 30 -0.61 3.30 4.91
C ILE A 30 -1.75 4.08 5.56
N HIS A 31 -1.44 5.10 6.36
CA HIS A 31 -2.46 5.91 7.04
C HIS A 31 -3.30 6.72 6.05
N ALA A 32 -2.72 7.15 4.94
CA ALA A 32 -3.44 7.85 3.87
C ALA A 32 -4.19 6.93 2.91
N GLY A 33 -4.14 5.60 3.09
CA GLY A 33 -4.82 4.64 2.20
C GLY A 33 -4.22 4.54 0.80
N ARG A 34 -2.95 4.90 0.62
CA ARG A 34 -2.27 4.93 -0.69
C ARG A 34 -1.71 3.59 -1.16
N ILE A 35 -2.04 2.50 -0.49
CA ILE A 35 -1.55 1.15 -0.84
C ILE A 35 -2.75 0.23 -0.85
N HIS A 36 -2.97 -0.45 -1.97
CA HIS A 36 -4.13 -1.31 -2.17
C HIS A 36 -3.72 -2.69 -2.68
N PRO A 37 -4.19 -3.80 -2.07
CA PRO A 37 -5.03 -3.86 -0.88
C PRO A 37 -4.38 -3.27 0.38
N SER A 38 -5.20 -2.72 1.28
CA SER A 38 -4.72 -2.02 2.47
C SER A 38 -3.79 -2.89 3.32
N PRO A 39 -2.58 -2.40 3.69
CA PRO A 39 -1.66 -3.16 4.51
C PRO A 39 -2.25 -3.51 5.89
N ARG A 40 -1.98 -4.73 6.35
CA ARG A 40 -2.43 -5.24 7.64
C ARG A 40 -1.35 -5.01 8.70
N LYS A 41 -1.74 -4.46 9.84
CA LYS A 41 -0.87 -4.34 11.01
C LYS A 41 -0.81 -5.69 11.74
N ILE A 42 0.39 -6.24 11.86
CA ILE A 42 0.64 -7.51 12.58
C ILE A 42 1.79 -7.27 13.56
N GLY A 43 1.49 -7.30 14.86
CA GLY A 43 2.44 -6.95 15.91
C GLY A 43 2.96 -5.51 15.76
N ARG A 44 4.28 -5.36 15.62
CA ARG A 44 4.96 -4.07 15.46
C ARG A 44 5.15 -3.65 13.98
N GLY A 45 4.76 -4.49 13.03
CA GLY A 45 4.99 -4.29 11.60
C GLY A 45 3.70 -4.12 10.79
N TYR A 46 3.86 -3.59 9.58
CA TYR A 46 2.83 -3.58 8.57
C TYR A 46 3.22 -4.51 7.43
N PHE A 47 2.24 -5.26 6.94
CA PHE A 47 2.43 -6.25 5.90
C PHE A 47 1.38 -6.07 4.81
N CYS A 48 1.80 -6.20 3.56
CA CYS A 48 0.92 -6.12 2.40
C CYS A 48 1.08 -7.35 1.51
N GLN A 49 0.20 -7.48 0.54
CA GLN A 49 0.37 -8.48 -0.50
C GLN A 49 1.55 -8.04 -1.41
N PRO A 50 2.37 -8.98 -1.92
CA PRO A 50 3.41 -8.66 -2.88
C PRO A 50 2.87 -8.00 -4.14
N GLU A 51 1.62 -8.31 -4.50
CA GLU A 51 0.90 -7.75 -5.65
C GLU A 51 0.18 -6.43 -5.31
N ALA A 52 0.39 -5.85 -4.13
CA ALA A 52 -0.22 -4.57 -3.77
C ALA A 52 0.33 -3.43 -4.64
N GLU A 53 -0.53 -2.50 -5.01
CA GLU A 53 -0.22 -1.32 -5.82
C GLU A 53 -0.24 -0.03 -5.00
N TYR A 54 0.61 0.93 -5.38
CA TYR A 54 0.56 2.29 -4.85
C TYR A 54 -0.52 3.10 -5.58
N VAL A 55 -1.44 3.71 -4.83
CA VAL A 55 -2.55 4.50 -5.35
C VAL A 55 -2.26 5.98 -5.12
N GLU A 56 -2.15 6.73 -6.22
CA GLU A 56 -1.90 8.17 -6.15
C GLU A 56 -3.14 8.94 -5.64
N PRO A 57 -2.94 9.89 -4.69
CA PRO A 57 -4.00 10.75 -4.18
C PRO A 57 -4.45 11.72 -5.28
N GLY A 58 -5.49 11.32 -6.01
CA GLY A 58 -6.04 12.09 -7.13
C GLY A 58 -6.85 11.23 -8.08
N ARG A 59 -6.49 9.94 -8.23
CA ARG A 59 -7.26 8.97 -9.04
C ARG A 59 -8.54 8.48 -8.36
N GLU A 60 -8.64 8.57 -7.03
CA GLU A 60 -9.77 8.02 -6.28
C GLU A 60 -11.03 8.90 -6.28
N ARG A 61 -10.94 10.18 -6.68
CA ARG A 61 -12.12 11.03 -6.94
C ARG A 61 -13.03 10.43 -8.03
N VAL A 62 -12.52 9.55 -8.87
CA VAL A 62 -13.29 8.90 -9.93
C VAL A 62 -14.07 7.67 -9.43
N ARG A 63 -13.55 6.90 -8.46
CA ARG A 63 -14.22 5.65 -8.02
C ARG A 63 -15.45 5.90 -7.15
N ARG A 64 -15.47 6.94 -6.31
CA ARG A 64 -16.65 7.26 -5.47
C ARG A 64 -17.84 7.82 -6.25
N LEU A 65 -17.63 8.38 -7.44
CA LEU A 65 -18.71 8.92 -8.27
C LEU A 65 -19.43 7.85 -9.11
N VAL A 66 -18.88 6.63 -9.25
CA VAL A 66 -19.45 5.60 -10.13
C VAL A 66 -20.40 4.63 -9.40
N ASN A 67 -20.34 4.53 -8.06
CA ASN A 67 -21.16 3.59 -7.28
C ASN A 67 -22.35 4.24 -6.53
N GLY A 68 -22.74 5.46 -6.91
CA GLY A 68 -23.88 6.18 -6.32
C GLY A 68 -25.04 6.39 -7.29
N ARG A 69 -25.44 5.35 -8.02
CA ARG A 69 -26.68 5.32 -8.79
C ARG A 69 -27.75 4.52 -8.06
#